data_AF-A0AAV8VVS4-F1
#
_entry.id   AF-A0AAV8VVS4-F1
#
_cell.length_a   1.000
_cell.length_b   1.000
_cell.length_c   1.000
_cell.angle_alpha   90.00
_cell.angle_beta   90.00
_cell.angle_gamma   90.00
#
_symmetry.space_group_name_H-M   'P 1'
#
loop_
_entity.id
_entity.type
_entity.pdbx_description
1 polymer ?
#
loop_
_entity_poly.entity_id
_entity_poly.type
_entity_poly.pdbx_seq_one_letter_code
_entity_poly.pdbx_strand_id
1 'polypeptide(L)'
;MSEFIIIQVGQCGNQIGSAMWPLVLEEYDISLFPERKKISSDNLNQKILSSFFSTSNKTDFSCGTLAELINNKVKARAVCIDMEDSVVARFKQGVLRDIFDKKCFVTNYPGSGNNWAEGYHEHGPVYAGKIIDAIRHAVERCDSLHGFLLLFSTGGGTGSGLGTFVLKLLADYYPEIERY
;
A
#
# COMPACT_ATOMS: atom_id res chain seq x y z
N MET A 1 -11.59 -6.76 13.22
CA MET A 1 -10.59 -7.64 12.57
C MET A 1 -9.30 -6.86 12.45
N SER A 2 -8.17 -7.54 12.42
CA SER A 2 -6.87 -6.90 12.32
C SER A 2 -6.66 -6.32 10.92
N GLU A 3 -6.59 -5.00 10.81
CA GLU A 3 -6.34 -4.32 9.54
C GLU A 3 -4.87 -3.89 9.47
N PHE A 4 -4.24 -4.13 8.32
CA PHE A 4 -2.84 -3.81 8.10
C PHE A 4 -2.69 -2.81 6.96
N ILE A 5 -1.75 -1.88 7.11
CA ILE A 5 -1.35 -0.96 6.05
C ILE A 5 0.03 -1.35 5.56
N ILE A 6 0.14 -1.61 4.26
CA ILE A 6 1.41 -1.95 3.62
C ILE A 6 2.09 -0.67 3.14
N ILE A 7 3.25 -0.35 3.69
CA ILE A 7 4.05 0.83 3.32
C ILE A 7 5.24 0.34 2.49
N GLN A 8 5.26 0.76 1.23
CA GLN A 8 6.23 0.35 0.23
C GLN A 8 7.17 1.52 -0.04
N VAL A 9 8.46 1.37 0.24
CA VAL A 9 9.44 2.45 0.14
C VAL A 9 10.57 2.10 -0.83
N GLY A 10 10.77 2.99 -1.80
CA GLY A 10 11.77 2.88 -2.84
C GLY A 10 11.49 1.79 -3.88
N GLN A 11 12.33 1.74 -4.90
CA GLN A 11 12.16 0.83 -6.03
C GLN A 11 11.94 -0.64 -5.62
N CYS A 12 12.74 -1.15 -4.70
CA CYS A 12 12.66 -2.55 -4.27
C CYS A 12 11.31 -2.84 -3.57
N GLY A 13 10.92 -2.02 -2.60
CA GLY A 13 9.67 -2.19 -1.87
C GLY A 13 8.45 -2.13 -2.78
N ASN A 14 8.43 -1.17 -3.71
CA ASN A 14 7.36 -1.02 -4.70
C ASN A 14 7.32 -2.19 -5.69
N GLN A 15 8.46 -2.75 -6.09
CA GLN A 15 8.50 -3.93 -6.97
C GLN A 15 7.99 -5.20 -6.27
N ILE A 16 8.38 -5.41 -5.01
CA ILE A 16 7.84 -6.51 -4.20
C ILE A 16 6.32 -6.34 -4.06
N GLY A 17 5.87 -5.13 -3.75
CA GLY A 17 4.45 -4.79 -3.73
C GLY A 17 3.72 -5.12 -5.03
N SER A 18 4.31 -4.80 -6.18
CA SER A 18 3.72 -5.07 -7.49
C SER A 18 3.54 -6.57 -7.76
N ALA A 19 4.39 -7.42 -7.20
CA ALA A 19 4.26 -8.88 -7.30
C ALA A 19 3.29 -9.44 -6.24
N MET A 20 3.28 -8.85 -5.05
CA MET A 20 2.44 -9.27 -3.91
C MET A 20 0.95 -9.05 -4.16
N TRP A 21 0.54 -7.85 -4.60
CA TRP A 21 -0.89 -7.51 -4.68
C TRP A 21 -1.72 -8.42 -5.61
N PRO A 22 -1.23 -8.84 -6.79
CA PRO A 22 -1.90 -9.86 -7.58
C PRO A 22 -2.08 -11.20 -6.85
N LEU A 23 -1.07 -11.65 -6.10
CA LEU A 23 -1.12 -12.90 -5.34
C LEU A 23 -2.12 -12.81 -4.19
N VAL A 24 -2.15 -11.67 -3.49
CA VAL A 24 -3.14 -11.40 -2.44
C VAL A 24 -4.57 -11.49 -3.02
N LEU A 25 -4.83 -10.89 -4.17
CA LEU A 25 -6.13 -10.99 -4.84
C LEU A 25 -6.48 -12.43 -5.23
N GLU A 26 -5.49 -13.19 -5.71
CA GLU A 26 -5.66 -14.61 -6.04
C GLU A 26 -5.99 -15.47 -4.81
N GLU A 27 -5.36 -15.20 -3.65
CA GLU A 27 -5.66 -15.87 -2.38
C GLU A 27 -7.09 -15.58 -1.89
N TYR A 28 -7.64 -14.41 -2.23
CA TYR A 28 -9.05 -14.07 -1.97
C TYR A 28 -10.02 -14.60 -3.04
N ASP A 29 -9.56 -15.45 -3.96
CA ASP A 29 -10.31 -15.95 -5.12
C ASP A 29 -10.88 -14.83 -6.02
N ILE A 30 -10.20 -13.68 -6.06
CA ILE A 30 -10.59 -12.54 -6.90
C ILE A 30 -9.88 -12.63 -8.24
N SER A 31 -10.63 -13.00 -9.26
CA SER A 31 -10.08 -13.11 -10.61
C SER A 31 -9.80 -11.74 -11.21
N LEU A 32 -8.56 -11.56 -11.65
CA LEU A 32 -8.12 -10.38 -12.43
C LEU A 32 -8.76 -10.33 -13.82
N PHE A 33 -9.10 -11.50 -14.38
CA PHE A 33 -9.68 -11.65 -15.71
C PHE A 33 -11.06 -12.32 -15.62
N PRO A 34 -12.08 -11.77 -16.32
CA PRO A 34 -13.47 -12.21 -16.19
C PRO A 34 -13.74 -13.64 -16.68
N GLU A 35 -12.82 -14.26 -17.43
CA GLU A 35 -13.00 -15.61 -17.99
C GLU A 35 -12.85 -16.74 -16.97
N ARG A 36 -12.25 -16.47 -15.80
CA ARG A 36 -12.13 -17.44 -14.70
C ARG A 36 -13.05 -17.08 -13.55
N LYS A 37 -14.37 -17.20 -13.74
CA LYS A 37 -15.30 -17.12 -12.61
C LYS A 37 -15.21 -18.43 -11.80
N LYS A 38 -14.32 -18.47 -10.80
CA LYS A 38 -14.44 -19.47 -9.74
C LYS A 38 -15.69 -19.12 -8.93
N ILE A 39 -16.58 -20.09 -8.76
CA ILE A 39 -17.71 -19.97 -7.86
C ILE A 39 -17.14 -20.10 -6.45
N SER A 40 -16.79 -18.99 -5.79
CA SER A 40 -16.53 -19.02 -4.36
C SER A 40 -17.86 -18.85 -3.62
N SER A 41 -18.19 -19.91 -2.88
CA SER A 41 -19.20 -19.91 -1.85
C SER A 41 -18.62 -19.23 -0.61
N ASP A 42 -19.48 -18.52 0.11
CA ASP A 42 -19.33 -18.07 1.50
C ASP A 42 -18.94 -16.59 1.76
N ASN A 43 -19.79 -15.97 2.58
CA ASN A 43 -19.64 -14.64 3.19
C ASN A 43 -18.37 -14.48 4.07
N LEU A 44 -17.56 -15.53 4.21
CA LEU A 44 -16.31 -15.53 5.00
C LEU A 44 -15.24 -14.62 4.35
N ASN A 45 -15.22 -14.55 3.03
CA ASN A 45 -14.16 -13.85 2.28
C ASN A 45 -14.18 -12.33 2.47
N GLN A 46 -15.36 -11.71 2.59
CA GLN A 46 -15.48 -10.25 2.78
C GLN A 46 -14.83 -9.79 4.09
N LYS A 47 -14.99 -10.58 5.15
CA LYS A 47 -14.40 -10.30 6.45
C LYS A 47 -12.88 -10.33 6.36
N ILE A 48 -12.31 -11.36 5.74
CA ILE A 48 -10.86 -11.51 5.61
C ILE A 48 -10.29 -10.43 4.66
N LEU A 49 -11.03 -10.04 3.61
CA LEU A 49 -10.66 -8.98 2.66
C LEU A 49 -10.43 -7.64 3.35
N SER A 50 -11.19 -7.33 4.41
CA SER A 50 -11.07 -6.06 5.16
C SER A 50 -9.67 -5.81 5.74
N SER A 51 -8.89 -6.87 5.94
CA SER A 51 -7.54 -6.82 6.49
C SER A 51 -6.57 -6.01 5.61
N PHE A 52 -6.65 -6.19 4.28
CA PHE A 52 -5.78 -5.53 3.30
C PHE A 52 -6.50 -4.55 2.37
N PHE A 53 -7.83 -4.55 2.37
CA PHE A 53 -8.63 -3.66 1.53
C PHE A 53 -9.66 -2.89 2.36
N SER A 54 -9.83 -1.61 2.04
CA SER A 54 -10.90 -0.78 2.58
C SER A 54 -12.09 -0.74 1.62
N THR A 55 -13.30 -0.94 2.13
CA THR A 55 -14.55 -0.76 1.37
C THR A 55 -15.28 0.50 1.80
N SER A 56 -15.88 1.21 0.84
CA SER A 56 -16.76 2.36 1.14
C SER A 56 -18.19 1.93 1.46
N ASN A 57 -18.62 0.75 0.99
CA ASN A 57 -19.95 0.22 1.22
C ASN A 57 -19.88 -0.92 2.23
N LYS A 58 -20.57 -0.78 3.37
CA LYS A 58 -20.64 -1.80 4.43
C LYS A 58 -21.74 -2.85 4.20
N THR A 59 -22.36 -2.85 3.02
CA THR A 59 -23.35 -3.87 2.62
C THR A 59 -22.64 -5.06 1.98
N ASP A 60 -23.13 -6.27 2.22
CA ASP A 60 -22.60 -7.48 1.58
C ASP A 60 -22.62 -7.33 0.05
N PHE A 61 -21.44 -7.36 -0.58
CA PHE A 61 -21.28 -7.29 -2.03
C PHE A 61 -20.52 -8.50 -2.55
N SER A 62 -20.84 -8.96 -3.76
CA SER A 62 -20.09 -10.05 -4.38
C SER A 62 -18.66 -9.59 -4.69
N CYS A 63 -17.67 -10.41 -4.32
CA CYS A 63 -16.26 -10.16 -4.58
C CYS A 63 -15.66 -11.30 -5.43
N GLY A 64 -16.16 -11.48 -6.65
CA GLY A 64 -15.66 -12.55 -7.54
C GLY A 64 -14.69 -12.08 -8.62
N THR A 65 -14.69 -10.78 -8.93
CA THR A 65 -13.87 -10.22 -10.01
C THR A 65 -13.31 -8.85 -9.65
N LEU A 66 -12.21 -8.48 -10.30
CA LEU A 66 -11.62 -7.14 -10.18
C LEU A 66 -12.61 -6.01 -10.52
N ALA A 67 -13.48 -6.22 -11.52
CA ALA A 67 -14.48 -5.23 -11.92
C ALA A 67 -15.51 -4.97 -10.80
N GLU A 68 -15.92 -6.02 -10.08
CA GLU A 68 -16.82 -5.91 -8.93
C GLU A 68 -16.16 -5.13 -7.78
N LEU A 69 -14.87 -5.35 -7.50
CA LEU A 69 -14.14 -4.56 -6.51
C LEU A 69 -14.11 -3.07 -6.86
N ILE A 70 -13.82 -2.75 -8.12
CA ILE A 70 -13.74 -1.37 -8.60
C ILE A 70 -15.11 -0.69 -8.48
N ASN A 71 -16.18 -1.39 -8.87
CA ASN A 71 -17.55 -0.87 -8.77
C ASN A 71 -17.97 -0.60 -7.32
N ASN A 72 -17.55 -1.47 -6.39
CA ASN A 72 -17.76 -1.29 -4.95
C ASN A 72 -16.78 -0.30 -4.30
N LYS A 73 -15.94 0.37 -5.10
CA LYS A 73 -14.93 1.36 -4.66
C LYS A 73 -13.97 0.79 -3.61
N VAL A 74 -13.66 -0.50 -3.71
CA VAL A 74 -12.69 -1.14 -2.83
C VAL A 74 -11.30 -0.61 -3.15
N LYS A 75 -10.54 -0.25 -2.10
CA LYS A 75 -9.18 0.28 -2.22
C LYS A 75 -8.20 -0.57 -1.43
N ALA A 76 -7.00 -0.78 -1.97
CA ALA A 76 -5.92 -1.43 -1.24
C ALA A 76 -5.40 -0.53 -0.11
N ARG A 77 -5.12 -1.11 1.05
CA ARG A 77 -4.46 -0.46 2.19
C ARG A 77 -2.95 -0.39 1.93
N ALA A 78 -2.57 0.41 0.95
CA ALA A 78 -1.19 0.56 0.48
C ALA A 78 -0.76 2.02 0.49
N VAL A 79 0.47 2.30 0.91
CA VAL A 79 1.15 3.58 0.74
C VAL A 79 2.43 3.33 -0.05
N CYS A 80 2.55 3.94 -1.23
CA CYS A 80 3.72 3.77 -2.10
C CYS A 80 4.55 5.06 -2.10
N ILE A 81 5.79 4.95 -1.65
CA ILE A 81 6.73 6.05 -1.48
C ILE A 81 7.94 5.78 -2.36
N ASP A 82 8.28 6.71 -3.25
CA ASP A 82 9.50 6.60 -4.05
C ASP A 82 10.00 7.97 -4.50
N MET A 83 11.29 8.25 -4.44
CA MET A 83 11.84 9.51 -4.94
C MET A 83 12.14 9.46 -6.44
N GLU A 84 11.58 8.46 -7.13
CA GLU A 84 11.56 8.31 -8.59
C GLU A 84 10.20 7.76 -9.02
N ASP A 85 9.56 8.36 -10.04
CA ASP A 85 8.19 7.98 -10.42
C ASP A 85 8.13 6.69 -11.27
N SER A 86 9.26 6.17 -11.76
CA SER A 86 9.31 5.11 -12.76
C SER A 86 8.63 3.80 -12.33
N VAL A 87 8.80 3.41 -11.06
CA VAL A 87 8.22 2.18 -10.51
C VAL A 87 6.78 2.41 -10.11
N VAL A 88 6.48 3.54 -9.47
CA VAL A 88 5.13 3.88 -9.02
C VAL A 88 4.18 4.12 -10.20
N ALA A 89 4.69 4.59 -11.34
CA ALA A 89 3.92 4.72 -12.58
C ALA A 89 3.28 3.39 -13.03
N ARG A 90 3.87 2.24 -12.68
CA ARG A 90 3.29 0.92 -12.98
C ARG A 90 1.99 0.69 -12.23
N PHE A 91 1.88 1.15 -10.99
CA PHE A 91 0.61 1.11 -10.24
C PHE A 91 -0.41 2.07 -10.83
N LYS A 92 0.02 3.21 -11.40
CA LYS A 92 -0.89 4.18 -12.03
C LYS A 92 -1.44 3.70 -13.38
N GLN A 93 -0.70 2.86 -14.11
CA GLN A 93 -1.03 2.44 -15.48
C GLN A 93 -1.49 0.97 -15.58
N GLY A 94 -1.16 0.14 -14.59
CA GLY A 94 -1.42 -1.29 -14.60
C GLY A 94 -2.90 -1.67 -14.41
N VAL A 95 -3.16 -2.97 -14.46
CA VAL A 95 -4.51 -3.56 -14.31
C VAL A 95 -5.14 -3.20 -12.96
N LEU A 96 -4.32 -3.09 -11.91
CA LEU A 96 -4.77 -2.77 -10.55
C LEU A 96 -4.90 -1.28 -10.25
N ARG A 97 -4.71 -0.38 -11.23
CA ARG A 97 -4.64 1.07 -11.00
C ARG A 97 -5.82 1.66 -10.22
N ASP A 98 -7.00 1.10 -10.44
CA ASP A 98 -8.24 1.60 -9.86
C ASP A 98 -8.46 1.07 -8.43
N ILE A 99 -7.68 0.08 -7.98
CA ILE A 99 -7.65 -0.38 -6.59
C ILE A 99 -6.75 0.51 -5.72
N PHE A 100 -5.66 1.04 -6.25
CA PHE A 100 -4.78 1.90 -5.46
C PHE A 100 -5.39 3.30 -5.27
N ASP A 101 -5.19 3.89 -4.10
CA ASP A 101 -5.54 5.28 -3.87
C ASP A 101 -4.39 6.20 -4.28
N LYS A 102 -4.67 7.12 -5.21
CA LYS A 102 -3.71 8.10 -5.69
C LYS A 102 -3.21 9.04 -4.58
N LYS A 103 -3.99 9.24 -3.52
CA LYS A 103 -3.58 10.02 -2.33
C LYS A 103 -2.50 9.33 -1.50
N CYS A 104 -2.37 8.00 -1.65
CA CYS A 104 -1.35 7.22 -0.96
C CYS A 104 -0.06 7.07 -1.77
N PHE A 105 0.10 7.82 -2.87
CA PHE A 105 1.32 7.87 -3.65
C PHE A 105 2.13 9.12 -3.28
N VAL A 106 3.34 8.91 -2.80
CA VAL A 106 4.31 9.97 -2.53
C VAL A 106 5.49 9.76 -3.46
N THR A 107 5.50 10.51 -4.56
CA THR A 107 6.60 10.46 -5.52
C THR A 107 7.28 11.80 -5.72
N ASN A 108 8.58 11.78 -6.02
CA ASN A 108 9.30 12.98 -6.45
C ASN A 108 10.46 12.67 -7.41
N TYR A 109 11.27 13.68 -7.73
CA TYR A 109 12.54 13.62 -8.45
C TYR A 109 13.43 14.80 -8.00
N PRO A 110 14.77 14.64 -7.91
CA PRO A 110 15.57 13.46 -8.19
C PRO A 110 15.50 12.39 -7.08
N GLY A 111 15.92 11.15 -7.42
CA GLY A 111 16.06 10.06 -6.47
C GLY A 111 17.25 10.23 -5.52
N SER A 112 17.35 9.38 -4.49
CA SER A 112 18.41 9.49 -3.47
C SER A 112 19.80 8.98 -3.92
N GLY A 113 19.98 8.61 -5.20
CA GLY A 113 21.29 8.28 -5.78
C GLY A 113 22.12 7.21 -5.05
N ASN A 114 21.49 6.17 -4.48
CA ASN A 114 22.15 5.17 -3.62
C ASN A 114 22.87 5.75 -2.38
N ASN A 115 22.50 6.95 -1.95
CA ASN A 115 23.01 7.59 -0.75
C ASN A 115 21.97 7.53 0.37
N TRP A 116 22.32 6.86 1.48
CA TRP A 116 21.46 6.79 2.66
C TRP A 116 21.23 8.16 3.29
N ALA A 117 22.27 8.99 3.36
CA ALA A 117 22.18 10.31 3.99
C ALA A 117 21.23 11.23 3.21
N GLU A 118 21.26 11.15 1.88
CA GLU A 118 20.30 11.87 1.02
C GLU A 118 18.86 11.45 1.33
N GLY A 119 18.61 10.13 1.43
CA GLY A 119 17.28 9.61 1.76
C GLY A 119 16.80 10.01 3.16
N TYR A 120 17.68 9.96 4.16
CA TYR A 120 17.31 10.15 5.57
C TYR A 120 17.36 11.62 6.03
N HIS A 121 18.40 12.37 5.67
CA HIS A 121 18.63 13.73 6.15
C HIS A 121 18.05 14.80 5.23
N GLU A 122 17.98 14.57 3.92
CA GLU A 122 17.43 15.54 2.96
C GLU A 122 15.98 15.21 2.62
N HIS A 123 15.73 14.08 1.96
CA HIS A 123 14.38 13.71 1.50
C HIS A 123 13.41 13.46 2.67
N GLY A 124 13.87 12.80 3.73
CA GLY A 124 13.04 12.50 4.91
C GLY A 124 12.33 13.75 5.47
N PRO A 125 13.07 14.75 5.99
CA PRO A 125 12.49 15.96 6.54
C PRO A 125 11.65 16.75 5.53
N VAL A 126 12.11 16.86 4.28
CA VAL A 126 11.42 17.63 3.23
C VAL A 126 10.05 17.03 2.90
N TYR A 127 9.92 15.70 2.85
CA TYR A 127 8.67 15.01 2.50
C TYR A 127 7.90 14.46 3.70
N ALA A 128 8.37 14.69 4.92
CA ALA A 128 7.75 14.18 6.15
C ALA A 128 6.24 14.45 6.21
N GLY A 129 5.82 15.68 5.91
CA GLY A 129 4.41 16.08 5.89
C GLY A 129 3.58 15.28 4.89
N LYS A 130 4.07 15.14 3.64
CA LYS A 130 3.35 14.38 2.61
C LYS A 130 3.25 12.90 2.95
N ILE A 131 4.32 12.33 3.51
CA ILE A 131 4.38 10.93 3.92
C ILE A 131 3.37 10.69 5.05
N ILE A 132 3.38 11.51 6.10
CA ILE A 132 2.47 11.30 7.24
C ILE A 132 1.02 11.54 6.84
N ASP A 133 0.73 12.50 5.95
CA ASP A 133 -0.63 12.73 5.46
C ASP A 133 -1.15 11.57 4.60
N ALA A 134 -0.29 10.96 3.77
CA ALA A 134 -0.64 9.76 3.01
C ALA A 134 -0.91 8.57 3.93
N ILE A 135 -0.07 8.37 4.96
CA ILE A 135 -0.27 7.32 5.97
C ILE A 135 -1.56 7.58 6.75
N ARG A 136 -1.78 8.81 7.23
CA ARG A 136 -2.99 9.19 7.97
C ARG A 136 -4.24 8.94 7.15
N HIS A 137 -4.25 9.31 5.87
CA HIS A 137 -5.37 9.06 4.97
C HIS A 137 -5.68 7.56 4.81
N ALA A 138 -4.66 6.69 4.85
CA ALA A 138 -4.86 5.24 4.86
C ALA A 138 -5.39 4.73 6.23
N VAL A 139 -4.87 5.27 7.33
CA VAL A 139 -5.27 4.94 8.71
C VAL A 139 -6.72 5.33 9.01
N GLU A 140 -7.17 6.50 8.56
CA GLU A 140 -8.55 6.99 8.75
C GLU A 140 -9.61 6.11 8.06
N ARG A 141 -9.19 5.20 7.17
CA ARG A 141 -10.06 4.20 6.53
C ARG A 141 -10.03 2.85 7.22
N CYS A 142 -9.27 2.70 8.29
CA CYS A 142 -9.29 1.53 9.14
C CYS A 142 -10.36 1.73 10.22
N ASP A 143 -11.23 0.73 10.42
CA ASP A 143 -12.10 0.70 11.59
C ASP A 143 -11.27 0.29 12.84
N SER A 144 -10.21 -0.53 12.66
CA SER A 144 -9.30 -0.99 13.72
C SER A 144 -7.92 -1.37 13.15
N LEU A 145 -7.02 -0.38 13.08
CA LEU A 145 -5.63 -0.60 12.66
C LEU A 145 -4.89 -1.52 13.65
N HIS A 146 -4.30 -2.59 13.14
CA HIS A 146 -3.49 -3.54 13.92
C HIS A 146 -2.00 -3.25 13.77
N GLY A 147 -1.54 -2.98 12.55
CA GLY A 147 -0.12 -2.77 12.31
C GLY A 147 0.23 -2.24 10.93
N PHE A 148 1.50 -1.87 10.78
CA PHE A 148 2.12 -1.52 9.51
C PHE A 148 3.04 -2.64 9.06
N LEU A 149 2.98 -3.00 7.77
CA LEU A 149 3.94 -3.89 7.12
C LEU A 149 4.82 -3.06 6.21
N LEU A 150 6.12 -2.98 6.48
CA LEU A 150 7.05 -2.16 5.70
C LEU A 150 7.85 -3.00 4.72
N LEU A 151 7.82 -2.60 3.45
CA LEU A 151 8.59 -3.18 2.37
C LEU A 151 9.60 -2.16 1.86
N PHE A 152 10.89 -2.37 2.14
CA PHE A 152 11.96 -1.48 1.69
C PHE A 152 13.28 -2.27 1.54
N SER A 153 14.24 -1.69 0.81
CA SER A 153 15.59 -2.27 0.72
C SER A 153 16.57 -1.60 1.67
N THR A 154 17.53 -2.37 2.18
CA THR A 154 18.65 -1.83 2.98
C THR A 154 19.81 -1.29 2.12
N GLY A 155 19.87 -1.66 0.83
CA GLY A 155 20.99 -1.28 -0.05
C GLY A 155 20.78 0.00 -0.87
N GLY A 156 19.54 0.42 -1.14
CA GLY A 156 19.26 1.60 -1.98
C GLY A 156 19.10 2.86 -1.14
N GLY A 157 19.39 4.05 -1.69
CA GLY A 157 19.33 5.32 -0.93
C GLY A 157 17.92 5.67 -0.43
N THR A 158 16.91 5.56 -1.31
CA THR A 158 15.50 5.79 -0.94
C THR A 158 14.98 4.66 -0.04
N GLY A 159 15.19 3.40 -0.42
CA GLY A 159 14.73 2.26 0.38
C GLY A 159 15.28 2.30 1.80
N SER A 160 16.59 2.53 1.96
CA SER A 160 17.26 2.48 3.25
C SER A 160 17.10 3.79 4.02
N GLY A 161 17.52 4.92 3.44
CA GLY A 161 17.49 6.22 4.08
C GLY A 161 16.07 6.68 4.38
N LEU A 162 15.24 6.81 3.33
CA LEU A 162 13.86 7.24 3.50
C LEU A 162 13.03 6.18 4.23
N GLY A 163 13.26 4.89 4.00
CA GLY A 163 12.59 3.82 4.77
C GLY A 163 12.88 3.89 6.28
N THR A 164 14.13 4.16 6.66
CA THR A 164 14.51 4.39 8.07
C THR A 164 13.83 5.63 8.64
N PHE A 165 13.73 6.70 7.85
CA PHE A 165 13.04 7.91 8.27
C PHE A 165 11.53 7.67 8.45
N VAL A 166 10.90 6.90 7.57
CA VAL A 166 9.48 6.49 7.68
C VAL A 166 9.26 5.69 8.95
N LEU A 167 10.15 4.75 9.30
CA LEU A 167 10.07 4.01 10.57
C LEU A 167 10.08 4.94 11.79
N LYS A 168 10.92 5.99 11.76
CA LYS A 168 10.95 7.02 12.79
C LYS A 168 9.62 7.79 12.85
N LEU A 169 9.09 8.24 11.71
CA LEU A 169 7.78 8.92 11.68
C LEU A 169 6.66 8.04 12.27
N LEU A 170 6.64 6.75 11.94
CA LEU A 170 5.66 5.84 12.52
C LEU A 170 5.85 5.68 14.03
N ALA A 171 7.09 5.67 14.52
CA ALA A 171 7.38 5.66 15.95
C ALA A 171 6.83 6.89 16.66
N ASP A 172 6.97 8.06 16.03
CA ASP A 172 6.58 9.34 16.62
C ASP A 172 5.06 9.55 16.60
N TYR A 173 4.39 9.20 15.50
CA TYR A 173 2.95 9.46 15.30
C TYR A 173 2.03 8.29 15.69
N TYR A 174 2.52 7.05 15.64
CA TYR A 174 1.76 5.84 15.95
C TYR A 174 2.53 4.93 16.91
N PRO A 175 2.92 5.42 18.11
CA PRO A 175 3.85 4.71 19.00
C PRO A 175 3.34 3.36 19.51
N GLU A 176 2.03 3.21 19.66
CA GLU A 176 1.37 2.00 20.17
C GLU A 176 1.07 0.96 19.08
N ILE A 177 1.25 1.31 17.80
CA ILE A 177 0.94 0.44 16.67
C ILE A 177 2.17 -0.39 16.29
N GLU A 178 1.95 -1.68 16.08
CA GLU A 178 3.00 -2.61 15.70
C GLU A 178 3.52 -2.33 14.28
N ARG A 179 4.81 -2.54 14.08
CA ARG A 179 5.53 -2.27 12.84
C ARG A 179 6.36 -3.51 12.51
N TYR A 180 6.04 -4.14 11.38
CA TYR A 180 6.61 -5.39 10.91
C TYR A 180 7.41 -5.18 9.62
#